data_AF-A0A6P0I325-F1
#
_entry.id   AF-A0A6P0I325-F1
#
_cell.length_a   1.000
_cell.length_b   1.000
_cell.length_c   1.000
_cell.angle_alpha   90.00
_cell.angle_beta   90.00
_cell.angle_gamma   90.00
#
_symmetry.space_group_name_H-M   'P 1'
#
loop_
_entity.id
_entity.type
_entity.pdbx_description
1 polymer ?
#
loop_
_entity_poly.entity_id
_entity_poly.type
_entity_poly.pdbx_seq_one_letter_code
_entity_poly.pdbx_strand_id
1 'polypeptide(L)'
;MKSRKSRQSAKFVGANYKIGQDKIYLLKVGKIKIVWSRPLANKPTSVTIIRDSANRYFANFVVKTCAEYLPKSDKSIGIDLGISTFATFSNGEKINAPKPLTKNLKKLGKFQRKLLTDN
;
A
#
# COMPACT_ATOMS: atom_id res chain seq x y z
N MET A 1 8.02 24.15 -12.86
CA MET A 1 6.60 24.32 -12.43
C MET A 1 6.02 22.99 -12.01
N LYS A 2 5.47 22.87 -10.78
CA LYS A 2 4.75 21.67 -10.33
C LYS A 2 3.45 21.57 -11.13
N SER A 3 3.37 20.63 -12.06
CA SER A 3 2.14 20.36 -12.82
C SER A 3 1.02 20.00 -11.83
N ARG A 4 -0.03 20.82 -11.74
CA ARG A 4 -1.25 20.53 -10.97
C ARG A 4 -2.13 19.53 -11.73
N LYS A 5 -1.57 18.39 -12.14
CA LYS A 5 -2.41 17.25 -12.56
C LYS A 5 -3.03 16.69 -11.29
N SER A 6 -4.27 17.09 -11.02
CA SER A 6 -5.08 16.55 -9.94
C SER A 6 -4.95 15.03 -9.91
N ARG A 7 -4.70 14.46 -8.72
CA ARG A 7 -4.62 13.01 -8.52
C ARG A 7 -5.95 12.41 -8.95
N GLN A 8 -5.99 11.76 -10.11
CA GLN A 8 -7.21 11.17 -10.64
C GLN A 8 -7.61 9.98 -9.77
N SER A 9 -8.76 10.09 -9.12
CA SER A 9 -9.33 9.01 -8.33
C SER A 9 -10.86 9.04 -8.36
N ALA A 10 -11.46 7.86 -8.25
CA ALA A 10 -12.91 7.69 -8.18
C ALA A 10 -13.25 6.54 -7.21
N LYS A 11 -14.13 6.81 -6.24
CA LYS A 11 -14.56 5.84 -5.21
C LYS A 11 -15.96 5.33 -5.52
N PHE A 12 -16.13 4.02 -5.43
CA PHE A 12 -17.40 3.32 -5.62
C PHE A 12 -17.74 2.55 -4.33
N VAL A 13 -18.98 2.66 -3.90
CA VAL A 13 -19.49 2.10 -2.64
C VAL A 13 -20.83 1.40 -2.89
N GLY A 14 -21.20 0.46 -2.01
CA GLY A 14 -22.49 -0.22 -2.10
C GLY A 14 -22.71 -0.90 -3.45
N ALA A 15 -23.82 -0.61 -4.10
CA ALA A 15 -24.21 -1.19 -5.39
C ALA A 15 -23.47 -0.60 -6.62
N ASN A 16 -22.62 0.42 -6.43
CA ASN A 16 -21.96 1.12 -7.53
C ASN A 16 -20.79 0.35 -8.15
N TYR A 17 -20.52 -0.86 -7.67
CA TYR A 17 -19.55 -1.76 -8.25
C TYR A 17 -19.96 -3.23 -8.05
N LYS A 18 -19.46 -4.12 -8.91
CA LYS A 18 -19.60 -5.57 -8.77
C LYS A 18 -18.27 -6.24 -9.09
N ILE A 19 -17.84 -7.17 -8.25
CA ILE A 19 -16.58 -7.92 -8.44
C ILE A 19 -16.92 -9.27 -9.07
N GLY A 20 -16.28 -9.57 -10.19
CA GLY A 20 -16.20 -10.90 -10.79
C GLY A 20 -14.80 -11.49 -10.62
N GLN A 21 -14.55 -12.64 -11.25
CA GLN A 21 -13.29 -13.37 -11.10
C GLN A 21 -12.09 -12.64 -11.75
N ASP A 22 -12.26 -12.16 -12.98
CA ASP A 22 -11.20 -11.48 -13.77
C ASP A 22 -11.56 -10.02 -14.11
N LYS A 23 -12.74 -9.57 -13.71
CA LYS A 23 -13.32 -8.27 -14.08
C LYS A 23 -14.03 -7.61 -12.92
N ILE A 24 -14.08 -6.28 -12.96
CA ILE A 24 -14.89 -5.46 -12.07
C ILE A 24 -15.80 -4.58 -12.89
N TYR A 25 -17.07 -4.57 -12.54
CA TYR A 25 -18.02 -3.59 -13.03
C TYR A 25 -18.01 -2.36 -12.12
N LEU A 26 -17.94 -1.18 -12.72
CA LEU A 26 -18.07 0.10 -12.05
C LEU A 26 -19.22 0.89 -12.70
N LEU A 27 -20.10 1.45 -11.87
CA LEU A 27 -21.24 2.24 -12.36
C LEU A 27 -20.75 3.40 -13.25
N LYS A 28 -21.40 3.62 -14.40
CA LYS A 28 -21.04 4.62 -15.43
C LYS A 28 -19.70 4.42 -16.16
N VAL A 29 -18.90 3.41 -15.78
CA VAL A 29 -17.64 3.08 -16.47
C VAL A 29 -17.73 1.74 -17.21
N GLY A 30 -18.46 0.78 -16.65
CA GLY A 30 -18.63 -0.55 -17.23
C GLY A 30 -17.68 -1.59 -16.64
N LYS A 31 -17.46 -2.69 -17.38
CA LYS A 31 -16.62 -3.82 -16.96
C LYS A 31 -15.16 -3.57 -17.34
N ILE A 32 -14.26 -3.64 -16.37
CA ILE A 32 -12.81 -3.49 -16.55
C ILE A 32 -12.13 -4.79 -16.12
N LYS A 33 -11.14 -5.24 -16.89
CA LYS A 33 -10.30 -6.38 -16.51
C LYS A 33 -9.41 -6.00 -15.32
N ILE A 34 -9.36 -6.85 -14.29
CA ILE A 34 -8.49 -6.66 -13.13
C ILE A 34 -7.39 -7.72 -13.11
N VAL A 35 -6.20 -7.30 -12.70
CA VAL A 35 -5.12 -8.20 -12.30
C VAL A 35 -5.01 -8.14 -10.79
N TRP A 36 -5.25 -9.27 -10.13
CA TRP A 36 -5.23 -9.36 -8.67
C TRP A 36 -3.79 -9.41 -8.17
N SER A 37 -3.41 -8.45 -7.32
CA SER A 37 -2.13 -8.49 -6.59
C SER A 37 -2.17 -9.42 -5.37
N ARG A 38 -3.39 -9.74 -4.89
CA ARG A 38 -3.69 -10.65 -3.77
C ARG A 38 -5.17 -11.01 -3.78
N PRO A 39 -5.57 -12.15 -3.20
CA PRO A 39 -6.98 -12.46 -2.96
C PRO A 39 -7.61 -11.49 -1.95
N LEU A 40 -8.94 -11.32 -2.05
CA LEU A 40 -9.72 -10.56 -1.08
C LEU A 40 -10.16 -11.49 0.06
N ALA A 41 -9.85 -11.12 1.30
CA ALA A 41 -10.23 -11.92 2.48
C ALA A 41 -11.76 -11.98 2.67
N ASN A 42 -12.45 -10.86 2.44
CA ASN A 42 -13.89 -10.73 2.54
C ASN A 42 -14.42 -9.84 1.42
N LYS A 43 -15.74 -9.78 1.28
CA LYS A 43 -16.40 -8.81 0.39
C LYS A 43 -16.00 -7.38 0.80
N PRO A 44 -15.48 -6.57 -0.13
CA PRO A 44 -15.11 -5.20 0.18
C PRO A 44 -16.34 -4.33 0.46
N THR A 45 -16.12 -3.23 1.16
CA THR A 45 -17.12 -2.18 1.40
C THR A 45 -17.06 -1.10 0.32
N SER A 46 -15.87 -0.89 -0.26
CA SER A 46 -15.66 0.07 -1.34
C SER A 46 -14.48 -0.32 -2.22
N VAL A 47 -14.49 0.18 -3.45
CA VAL A 47 -13.34 0.17 -4.35
C VAL A 47 -13.01 1.59 -4.79
N THR A 48 -11.75 1.97 -4.73
CA THR A 48 -11.25 3.25 -5.24
C THR A 48 -10.32 2.98 -6.41
N ILE A 49 -10.67 3.51 -7.58
CA ILE A 49 -9.77 3.53 -8.73
C ILE A 49 -8.87 4.75 -8.60
N ILE A 50 -7.56 4.54 -8.74
CA ILE A 50 -6.54 5.59 -8.65
C ILE A 50 -5.55 5.46 -9.79
N ARG A 51 -5.14 6.60 -10.35
CA ARG A 51 -4.02 6.70 -11.29
C ARG A 51 -2.78 7.23 -10.58
N ASP A 52 -1.65 6.55 -10.74
CA ASP A 52 -0.36 7.02 -10.22
C ASP A 52 0.34 8.00 -11.18
N SER A 53 1.49 8.55 -10.76
CA SER A 53 2.29 9.46 -11.58
C SER A 53 2.92 8.79 -12.81
N ALA A 54 3.01 7.46 -12.81
CA ALA A 54 3.50 6.66 -13.94
C ALA A 54 2.37 6.25 -14.89
N ASN A 55 1.18 6.88 -14.79
CA ASN A 55 0.04 6.62 -15.65
C ASN A 55 -0.54 5.20 -15.54
N ARG A 56 -0.42 4.56 -14.38
CA ARG A 56 -0.97 3.23 -14.11
C ARG A 56 -2.20 3.34 -13.22
N TYR A 57 -3.22 2.53 -13.52
CA TYR A 57 -4.44 2.44 -12.73
C TYR A 57 -4.38 1.30 -11.73
N PHE A 58 -4.86 1.55 -10.52
CA PHE A 58 -5.00 0.56 -9.45
C PHE A 58 -6.41 0.58 -8.88
N ALA A 59 -6.92 -0.59 -8.54
CA ALA A 59 -8.14 -0.75 -7.75
C ALA A 59 -7.76 -1.02 -6.29
N ASN A 60 -8.08 -0.10 -5.40
CA ASN A 60 -7.88 -0.26 -3.96
C ASN A 60 -9.18 -0.68 -3.28
N PHE A 61 -9.17 -1.79 -2.56
CA PHE A 61 -10.34 -2.34 -1.88
C PHE A 61 -10.25 -2.09 -0.39
N VAL A 62 -11.33 -1.57 0.19
CA VAL A 62 -11.49 -1.54 1.64
C VAL A 62 -12.28 -2.77 2.04
N VAL A 63 -11.71 -3.61 2.90
CA VAL A 63 -12.31 -4.89 3.33
C VAL A 63 -12.41 -4.87 4.85
N LYS A 64 -13.55 -5.28 5.40
CA LYS A 64 -13.68 -5.50 6.84
C LYS A 64 -13.07 -6.86 7.19
N THR A 65 -12.25 -6.90 8.23
CA THR A 65 -11.68 -8.12 8.78
C THR A 65 -12.00 -8.18 10.27
N CYS A 66 -12.25 -9.37 10.80
CA CYS A 66 -12.33 -9.58 12.23
C CYS A 66 -10.91 -9.62 12.78
N ALA A 67 -10.67 -8.98 13.92
CA ALA A 67 -9.42 -9.18 14.65
C ALA A 67 -9.49 -10.54 15.35
N GLU A 68 -8.52 -11.40 15.10
CA GLU A 68 -8.31 -12.58 15.91
C GLU A 68 -7.54 -12.16 17.15
N TYR A 69 -8.20 -12.23 18.31
CA TYR A 69 -7.56 -11.98 19.59
C TYR A 69 -6.86 -13.25 20.05
N LEU A 70 -5.57 -13.13 20.34
CA LEU A 70 -4.84 -14.16 21.05
C LEU A 70 -5.35 -14.25 22.51
N PRO A 71 -5.21 -15.41 23.18
CA PRO A 71 -5.48 -15.53 24.61
C PRO A 71 -4.78 -14.42 25.39
N LYS A 72 -5.45 -13.86 26.40
CA LYS A 72 -4.84 -12.85 27.27
C LYS A 72 -3.60 -13.44 27.94
N SER A 73 -2.55 -12.64 27.99
CA SER A 73 -1.30 -12.95 28.66
C SER A 73 -1.06 -11.90 29.73
N ASP A 74 -0.67 -12.33 30.93
CA ASP A 74 -0.29 -11.43 32.03
C ASP A 74 1.11 -10.82 31.82
N LYS A 75 1.82 -11.26 30.77
CA LYS A 75 3.11 -10.69 30.36
C LYS A 75 2.90 -9.39 29.59
N SER A 76 3.48 -8.31 30.10
CA SER A 76 3.58 -7.02 29.42
C SER A 76 5.04 -6.70 29.06
N ILE A 77 5.27 -6.14 27.87
CA ILE A 77 6.58 -5.63 27.47
C ILE A 77 6.43 -4.20 26.97
N GLY A 78 7.27 -3.28 27.46
CA GLY A 78 7.35 -1.92 26.93
C GLY A 78 8.11 -1.92 25.62
N ILE A 79 7.63 -1.19 24.62
CA ILE A 79 8.29 -1.03 23.31
C ILE A 79 8.54 0.45 23.08
N ASP A 80 9.82 0.84 22.99
CA ASP A 80 10.24 2.17 22.56
C ASP A 80 10.76 2.12 21.12
N LEU A 81 10.24 2.98 20.24
CA LEU A 81 10.55 2.99 18.81
C LEU A 81 11.51 4.13 18.47
N GLY A 82 12.62 3.81 17.79
CA GLY A 82 13.67 4.78 17.47
C GLY A 82 14.16 4.75 16.03
N ILE A 83 14.96 5.75 15.68
CA ILE A 83 15.55 5.90 14.34
C ILE A 83 16.82 5.05 14.17
N SER A 84 17.67 5.02 15.20
CA SER A 84 18.91 4.22 15.20
C SER A 84 18.63 2.75 15.56
N THR A 85 17.81 2.55 16.57
CA THR A 85 17.31 1.24 17.03
C THR A 85 15.82 1.23 16.76
N PHE A 86 15.34 0.31 15.92
CA PHE A 86 13.93 0.27 15.50
C PHE A 86 13.00 0.02 16.67
N ALA A 87 13.35 -0.92 17.55
CA ALA A 87 12.60 -1.19 18.76
C ALA A 87 13.54 -1.58 19.91
N THR A 88 13.35 -0.97 21.08
CA THR A 88 13.95 -1.38 22.34
C THR A 88 12.86 -1.91 23.25
N PHE A 89 13.07 -3.10 23.79
CA PHE A 89 12.12 -3.75 24.68
C PHE A 89 12.52 -3.57 26.14
N SER A 90 11.54 -3.56 27.05
CA SER A 90 11.79 -3.40 28.49
C SER A 90 12.54 -4.59 29.13
N ASN A 91 12.67 -5.72 28.42
CA ASN A 91 13.52 -6.85 28.81
C ASN A 91 15.00 -6.67 28.40
N GLY A 92 15.37 -5.54 27.80
CA GLY A 92 16.73 -5.23 27.34
C GLY A 92 17.03 -5.65 25.90
N GLU A 93 16.14 -6.38 25.22
CA GLU A 93 16.30 -6.76 23.82
C GLU A 93 16.20 -5.52 22.90
N LYS A 94 17.01 -5.50 21.83
CA LYS A 94 17.08 -4.39 20.87
C LYS A 94 17.06 -4.90 19.44
N ILE A 95 16.15 -4.34 18.64
CA ILE A 95 16.05 -4.58 17.21
C ILE A 95 16.67 -3.39 16.48
N ASN A 96 17.78 -3.63 15.77
CA ASN A 96 18.45 -2.58 15.01
C ASN A 96 17.58 -2.06 13.86
N ALA A 97 17.60 -0.74 13.63
CA ALA A 97 16.84 -0.19 12.52
C ALA A 97 17.45 -0.59 11.17
N PRO A 98 16.61 -1.01 10.20
CA PRO A 98 17.09 -1.11 8.83
C PRO A 98 17.57 0.28 8.41
N LYS A 99 18.71 0.34 7.73
CA LYS A 99 19.29 1.59 7.19
C LYS A 99 19.10 1.66 5.67
N PRO A 100 17.86 1.74 5.15
CA PRO A 100 17.61 1.65 3.71
C PRO A 100 18.10 2.90 2.97
N LEU A 101 18.23 4.04 3.65
CA LEU A 101 18.56 5.34 3.05
C LEU A 101 19.83 5.27 2.20
N THR A 102 20.94 4.76 2.75
CA THR A 102 22.22 4.67 2.03
C THR A 102 22.10 3.79 0.78
N LYS A 103 21.40 2.66 0.87
CA LYS A 103 21.16 1.75 -0.27
C LYS A 103 20.29 2.42 -1.33
N ASN A 104 19.25 3.13 -0.90
CA ASN A 104 18.30 3.80 -1.79
C ASN A 104 18.92 5.01 -2.48
N LEU A 105 19.75 5.80 -1.78
CA LEU A 105 20.50 6.92 -2.38
C LEU A 105 21.49 6.44 -3.45
N LYS A 106 22.22 5.34 -3.18
CA LYS A 106 23.09 4.71 -4.19
C LYS A 106 22.29 4.26 -5.42
N LYS A 107 21.12 3.64 -5.23
CA LYS A 107 20.23 3.25 -6.34
C LYS A 107 19.71 4.46 -7.11
N LEU A 108 19.28 5.50 -6.41
CA LEU A 108 18.76 6.73 -7.01
C LEU A 108 19.81 7.38 -7.93
N GLY A 109 21.06 7.52 -7.46
CA GLY A 109 22.13 8.08 -8.28
C GLY A 109 22.45 7.23 -9.52
N LYS A 110 22.35 5.90 -9.42
CA LYS A 110 22.47 5.02 -10.60
C LYS A 110 21.36 5.27 -11.63
N PHE A 111 20.11 5.34 -11.19
CA PHE A 111 18.98 5.60 -12.08
C PHE A 111 19.02 7.00 -12.70
N GLN A 112 19.43 8.03 -11.92
CA GLN A 112 19.58 9.39 -12.43
C GLN A 112 20.63 9.47 -13.54
N ARG A 113 21.79 8.81 -13.38
CA ARG A 113 22.79 8.74 -14.46
C ARG A 113 22.28 8.01 -15.69
N LYS A 114 21.61 6.87 -15.51
CA LYS A 114 21.03 6.10 -16.63
C LYS A 114 20.02 6.93 -17.43
N LEU A 115 19.14 7.65 -16.75
CA LEU A 115 18.17 8.55 -17.40
C LEU A 115 18.83 9.71 -18.15
N LEU A 116 20.02 10.16 -17.74
CA LEU A 116 20.75 11.23 -18.42
C LEU A 116 21.48 10.73 -19.67
N THR A 117 21.84 9.44 -19.73
CA THR A 117 22.56 8.82 -20.87
C THR A 117 21.64 8.14 -21.89
N ASP A 118 20.37 7.92 -21.57
CA ASP A 118 19.38 7.26 -22.45
C ASP A 118 18.62 8.28 -23.35
N ASN A 119 19.23 9.44 -23.67
CA ASN A 119 18.75 10.46 -24.63
C ASN A 119 19.68 10.55 -25.85
#